data_AF-A0A2I3LLN4-F1
#
_entry.id   AF-A0A2I3LLN4-F1
#
_cell.length_a   1.000
_cell.length_b   1.000
_cell.length_c   1.000
_cell.angle_alpha   90.00
_cell.angle_beta   90.00
_cell.angle_gamma   90.00
#
_symmetry.space_group_name_H-M   'P 1'
#
loop_
_entity.id
_entity.type
_entity.pdbx_description
1 polymer ?
#
loop_
_entity_poly.entity_id
_entity_poly.type
_entity_poly.pdbx_seq_one_letter_code
_entity_poly.pdbx_strand_id
1 'polypeptide(L)'
;MPLAAPPALLLPLLGLAAAAVADCPSSTWIQFQDNCYIFLQEAIKVESIEDVRNQCTDHGADMISIHNEEENAFILDTLKKQWKGSDDILLGMFYDTDVPYKRKYLSDNHILVSALVIASIVILTVLGAIIWFLYKKHSDSRFTTVFSTAPQSPYNEDCVLVVGEENEYPVQFE
;
A
#
# COMPACT_ATOMS: atom_id res chain seq x y z
N MET A 1 52.51 -76.45 -5.80
CA MET A 1 52.43 -75.03 -6.22
C MET A 1 50.95 -74.69 -6.35
N PRO A 2 50.40 -73.78 -5.52
CA PRO A 2 48.96 -73.58 -5.38
C PRO A 2 48.42 -72.60 -6.45
N LEU A 3 47.19 -72.84 -6.90
CA LEU A 3 46.48 -72.01 -7.87
C LEU A 3 45.40 -71.17 -7.16
N ALA A 4 45.61 -69.86 -7.23
CA ALA A 4 44.73 -68.70 -7.09
C ALA A 4 43.35 -68.80 -6.38
N ALA A 5 43.15 -67.88 -5.44
CA ALA A 5 41.89 -67.51 -4.78
C ALA A 5 40.86 -66.86 -5.73
N PRO A 6 39.56 -66.84 -5.38
CA PRO A 6 38.51 -66.23 -6.20
C PRO A 6 38.44 -64.70 -6.05
N PRO A 7 37.99 -63.95 -7.07
CA PRO A 7 37.84 -62.51 -6.96
C PRO A 7 36.57 -62.16 -6.17
N ALA A 8 36.76 -61.34 -5.12
CA ALA A 8 35.72 -60.81 -4.27
C ALA A 8 34.79 -59.86 -5.03
N LEU A 9 33.49 -59.99 -4.75
CA LEU A 9 32.42 -59.13 -5.25
C LEU A 9 32.63 -57.68 -4.79
N LEU A 10 32.79 -56.76 -5.73
CA LEU A 10 32.73 -55.32 -5.50
C LEU A 10 31.26 -54.87 -5.50
N LEU A 11 30.71 -54.59 -4.32
CA LEU A 11 29.53 -53.73 -4.17
C LEU A 11 30.04 -52.32 -3.85
N PRO A 12 29.84 -51.31 -4.72
CA PRO A 12 30.08 -49.94 -4.32
C PRO A 12 28.94 -49.51 -3.40
N LEU A 13 29.33 -49.14 -2.17
CA LEU A 13 28.51 -48.46 -1.18
C LEU A 13 27.77 -47.29 -1.86
N LEU A 14 26.44 -47.34 -1.86
CA LEU A 14 25.62 -46.15 -2.05
C LEU A 14 26.03 -45.20 -0.92
N GLY A 15 26.90 -44.24 -1.23
CA GLY A 15 27.21 -43.13 -0.35
C GLY A 15 25.91 -42.39 -0.10
N LEU A 16 25.37 -42.54 1.09
CA LEU A 16 24.39 -41.62 1.64
C LEU A 16 25.09 -40.26 1.63
N ALA A 17 24.76 -39.42 0.65
CA ALA A 17 25.03 -38.00 0.76
C ALA A 17 24.17 -37.55 1.95
N ALA A 18 24.78 -37.55 3.14
CA ALA A 18 24.24 -36.82 4.26
C ALA A 18 24.13 -35.38 3.75
N ALA A 19 22.90 -34.92 3.52
CA ALA A 19 22.63 -33.50 3.37
C ALA A 19 23.29 -32.85 4.59
N ALA A 20 24.33 -32.05 4.36
CA ALA A 20 24.94 -31.30 5.43
C ALA A 20 23.82 -30.47 6.06
N VAL A 21 23.45 -30.77 7.29
CA VAL A 21 22.57 -29.91 8.08
C VAL A 21 23.37 -28.63 8.23
N ALA A 22 23.04 -27.62 7.43
CA ALA A 22 23.69 -26.33 7.51
C ALA A 22 23.21 -25.68 8.81
N ASP A 23 24.02 -25.80 9.87
CA ASP A 23 23.83 -25.00 11.07
C ASP A 23 24.00 -23.52 10.71
N CYS A 24 23.16 -22.67 11.30
CA CYS A 24 23.22 -21.24 11.02
C CYS A 24 24.55 -20.59 11.47
N PRO A 25 24.97 -19.47 10.85
CA PRO A 25 26.32 -18.92 11.04
C PRO A 25 26.69 -18.55 12.48
N SER A 26 25.71 -18.20 13.32
CA SER A 26 25.92 -17.88 14.73
C SER A 26 24.63 -18.04 15.53
N SER A 27 24.72 -17.90 16.86
CA SER A 27 23.59 -18.03 17.79
C SER A 27 22.53 -16.92 17.69
N THR A 28 22.80 -15.84 16.95
CA THR A 28 21.82 -14.78 16.70
C THR A 28 20.88 -15.12 15.55
N TRP A 29 21.21 -16.15 14.78
CA TRP A 29 20.38 -16.67 13.71
C TRP A 29 19.48 -17.77 14.23
N ILE A 30 18.28 -17.82 13.68
CA ILE A 30 17.26 -18.80 14.04
C ILE A 30 17.03 -19.67 12.80
N GLN A 31 17.24 -20.96 12.96
CA GLN A 31 17.01 -21.92 11.88
C GLN A 31 15.53 -22.25 11.78
N PHE A 32 15.00 -22.24 10.56
CA PHE A 32 13.71 -22.82 10.25
C PHE A 32 13.79 -23.50 8.89
N GLN A 33 13.60 -24.82 8.90
CA GLN A 33 13.83 -25.69 7.75
C GLN A 33 15.27 -25.50 7.22
N ASP A 34 15.42 -25.29 5.91
CA ASP A 34 16.71 -25.15 5.24
C ASP A 34 17.25 -23.70 5.22
N ASN A 35 16.58 -22.78 5.94
CA ASN A 35 16.89 -21.35 5.94
C ASN A 35 17.28 -20.85 7.35
N CYS A 36 18.07 -19.77 7.37
CA CYS A 36 18.50 -19.07 8.58
C CYS A 36 18.00 -17.63 8.57
N TYR A 37 17.38 -17.21 9.66
CA TYR A 37 16.77 -15.88 9.80
C TYR A 37 17.45 -15.09 10.92
N ILE A 38 17.64 -13.79 10.70
CA ILE A 38 18.17 -12.86 11.71
C ILE A 38 17.25 -11.64 11.81
N PHE A 39 16.96 -11.22 13.04
CA PHE A 39 16.09 -10.08 13.32
C PHE A 39 16.93 -8.92 13.86
N LEU A 40 17.18 -7.93 13.02
CA LEU A 40 18.03 -6.77 13.34
C LEU A 40 17.20 -5.66 13.99
N GLN A 41 17.42 -5.38 15.28
CA GLN A 41 16.72 -4.30 16.01
C GLN A 41 17.48 -2.97 15.89
N GLU A 42 17.72 -2.52 14.66
CA GLU A 42 18.41 -1.24 14.43
C GLU A 42 17.39 -0.10 14.27
N ALA A 43 17.54 0.95 15.08
CA ALA A 43 16.69 2.13 15.04
C ALA A 43 17.09 3.00 13.84
N ILE A 44 16.55 2.67 12.67
CA ILE A 44 16.91 3.35 11.44
C ILE A 44 15.76 4.21 10.97
N LYS A 45 16.11 5.44 10.58
CA LYS A 45 15.24 6.28 9.78
C LYS A 45 15.21 5.66 8.38
N VAL A 46 14.26 4.77 8.15
CA VAL A 46 14.08 4.13 6.84
C VAL A 46 13.67 5.19 5.84
N GLU A 47 14.60 5.61 4.98
CA GLU A 47 14.30 6.54 3.87
C GLU A 47 13.92 5.76 2.60
N SER A 48 14.51 4.58 2.39
CA SER A 48 14.18 3.68 1.28
C SER A 48 14.22 2.18 1.66
N ILE A 49 13.56 1.33 0.87
CA ILE A 49 13.65 -0.14 1.01
C ILE A 49 15.06 -0.68 0.73
N GLU A 50 15.82 0.03 -0.09
CA GLU A 50 17.19 -0.30 -0.44
C GLU A 50 18.12 -0.17 0.77
N ASP A 51 17.89 0.84 1.62
CA ASP A 51 18.65 1.01 2.88
C ASP A 51 18.42 -0.15 3.86
N VAL A 52 17.20 -0.70 3.87
CA VAL A 52 16.86 -1.87 4.69
C VAL A 52 17.52 -3.13 4.12
N ARG A 53 17.45 -3.32 2.80
CA ARG A 53 18.12 -4.43 2.11
C ARG A 53 19.63 -4.42 2.35
N ASN A 54 20.26 -3.26 2.24
CA ASN A 54 21.72 -3.13 2.40
C ASN A 54 22.20 -3.64 3.76
N GLN A 55 21.45 -3.40 4.84
CA GLN A 55 21.79 -3.96 6.15
C GLN A 55 21.68 -5.48 6.19
N CYS A 56 20.60 -6.04 5.62
CA CYS A 56 20.48 -7.50 5.54
C CYS A 56 21.70 -8.07 4.78
N THR A 57 22.11 -7.44 3.69
CA THR A 57 23.28 -7.88 2.91
C THR A 57 24.61 -7.68 3.62
N ASP A 58 24.76 -6.64 4.45
CA ASP A 58 25.95 -6.43 5.28
C ASP A 58 26.14 -7.56 6.31
N HIS A 59 25.04 -8.21 6.71
CA HIS A 59 25.05 -9.40 7.56
C HIS A 59 25.13 -10.73 6.77
N GLY A 60 25.30 -10.69 5.45
CA GLY A 60 25.32 -11.88 4.60
C GLY A 60 23.94 -12.53 4.43
N ALA A 61 22.86 -11.79 4.73
CA ALA A 61 21.47 -12.18 4.47
C ALA A 61 20.91 -11.41 3.26
N ASP A 62 19.63 -11.61 2.96
CA ASP A 62 18.82 -10.68 2.17
C ASP A 62 17.51 -10.43 2.93
N MET A 63 16.70 -9.48 2.45
CA MET A 63 15.37 -9.25 2.98
C MET A 63 14.55 -10.54 2.96
N ILE A 64 13.76 -10.74 4.01
CA ILE A 64 12.93 -11.93 4.17
C ILE A 64 11.94 -12.09 3.00
N SER A 65 11.87 -13.30 2.47
CA SER A 65 10.87 -13.74 1.49
C SER A 65 10.07 -14.89 2.09
N ILE A 66 8.74 -14.84 1.98
CA ILE A 66 7.84 -15.82 2.56
C ILE A 66 7.26 -16.67 1.42
N HIS A 67 7.43 -17.98 1.51
CA HIS A 67 7.09 -18.95 0.47
C HIS A 67 5.92 -19.86 0.84
N ASN A 68 5.59 -19.98 2.13
CA ASN A 68 4.48 -20.80 2.61
C ASN A 68 3.87 -20.27 3.92
N GLU A 69 2.73 -20.85 4.31
CA GLU A 69 1.98 -20.43 5.51
C GLU A 69 2.72 -20.79 6.80
N GLU A 70 3.44 -21.92 6.81
CA GLU A 70 4.19 -22.40 7.97
C GLU A 70 5.36 -21.46 8.30
N GLU A 71 6.08 -21.00 7.28
CA GLU A 71 7.12 -19.98 7.38
C GLU A 71 6.53 -18.66 7.87
N ASN A 72 5.41 -18.20 7.30
CA ASN A 72 4.74 -17.00 7.76
C ASN A 72 4.38 -17.08 9.26
N ALA A 73 3.81 -18.21 9.70
CA ALA A 73 3.45 -18.43 11.09
C ALA A 73 4.66 -18.46 12.02
N PHE A 74 5.75 -19.12 11.60
CA PHE A 74 7.02 -19.15 12.33
C PHE A 74 7.61 -17.74 12.51
N ILE A 75 7.62 -16.93 11.46
CA ILE A 75 8.15 -15.57 11.51
C ILE A 75 7.31 -14.70 12.45
N LEU A 76 5.99 -14.75 12.35
CA LEU A 76 5.09 -14.00 13.22
C LEU A 76 5.25 -14.38 14.71
N ASP A 77 5.37 -15.68 15.01
CA ASP A 77 5.57 -16.15 16.38
C ASP A 77 6.96 -15.74 16.92
N THR A 78 7.99 -15.84 16.09
CA THR A 78 9.36 -15.46 16.45
C THR A 78 9.47 -13.96 16.71
N LEU A 79 8.84 -13.13 15.87
CA LEU A 79 8.74 -11.68 16.08
C LEU A 79 8.10 -11.38 17.42
N LYS A 80 6.93 -11.94 17.73
CA LYS A 80 6.23 -11.69 19.01
C LYS A 80 7.07 -12.06 20.23
N LYS A 81 7.95 -13.06 20.11
CA LYS A 81 8.79 -13.54 21.22
C LYS A 81 10.07 -12.71 21.40
N GLN A 82 10.74 -12.38 20.31
CA GLN A 82 12.10 -11.83 20.34
C GLN A 82 12.16 -10.33 20.01
N TRP A 83 11.18 -9.81 19.30
CA TRP A 83 11.13 -8.42 18.85
C TRP A 83 10.51 -7.53 19.92
N LYS A 84 11.19 -6.44 20.24
CA LYS A 84 10.69 -5.39 21.15
C LYS A 84 10.31 -4.10 20.43
N GLY A 85 10.38 -4.10 19.09
CA GLY A 85 10.05 -2.96 18.24
C GLY A 85 8.58 -2.95 17.80
N SER A 86 8.31 -2.34 16.64
CA SER A 86 6.97 -2.26 16.05
C SER A 86 6.40 -3.64 15.71
N ASP A 87 5.07 -3.77 15.69
CA ASP A 87 4.35 -5.01 15.36
C ASP A 87 4.46 -5.39 13.86
N ASP A 88 4.98 -4.49 13.05
CA ASP A 88 5.16 -4.60 11.60
C ASP A 88 6.64 -4.66 11.19
N ILE A 89 6.93 -5.52 10.21
CA ILE A 89 8.25 -5.67 9.59
C ILE A 89 8.16 -5.53 8.08
N LEU A 90 9.25 -5.08 7.45
CA LEU A 90 9.34 -4.96 6.00
C LEU A 90 9.72 -6.29 5.35
N LEU A 91 8.93 -6.75 4.39
CA LEU A 91 9.18 -7.97 3.62
C LEU A 91 9.87 -7.64 2.29
N GLY A 92 10.80 -8.50 1.86
CA GLY A 92 11.46 -8.46 0.56
C GLY A 92 10.56 -8.96 -0.56
N MET A 93 9.41 -8.33 -0.76
CA MET A 93 8.51 -8.69 -1.85
C MET A 93 8.97 -8.05 -3.15
N PHE A 94 9.40 -8.86 -4.11
CA PHE A 94 9.54 -8.43 -5.50
C PHE A 94 8.18 -8.50 -6.18
N TYR A 95 7.61 -7.35 -6.55
CA TYR A 95 6.42 -7.31 -7.39
C TYR A 95 6.84 -7.59 -8.83
N ASP A 96 6.75 -8.85 -9.24
CA ASP A 96 6.87 -9.21 -10.63
C ASP A 96 5.64 -8.66 -11.39
N THR A 97 5.83 -7.56 -12.11
CA THR A 97 4.78 -6.93 -12.91
C THR A 97 4.54 -7.62 -14.25
N ASP A 98 5.22 -8.74 -14.51
CA ASP A 98 5.21 -9.39 -15.82
C ASP A 98 4.07 -10.40 -15.99
N VAL A 99 3.11 -10.45 -15.05
CA VAL A 99 1.84 -11.17 -15.25
C VAL A 99 0.81 -10.30 -16.00
N PRO A 100 0.58 -10.51 -17.31
CA PRO A 100 -0.23 -9.61 -18.14
C PRO A 100 -1.74 -9.64 -17.82
N TYR A 101 -2.18 -10.51 -16.92
CA TYR A 101 -3.61 -10.72 -16.64
C TYR A 101 -4.26 -9.53 -15.91
N LYS A 102 -3.55 -8.87 -14.98
CA LYS A 102 -4.12 -7.80 -14.15
C LYS A 102 -4.26 -6.47 -14.89
N ARG A 103 -3.32 -6.13 -15.78
CA ARG A 103 -3.32 -4.85 -16.50
C ARG A 103 -4.45 -4.76 -17.54
N LYS A 104 -4.78 -5.88 -18.20
CA LYS A 104 -5.86 -5.94 -19.20
C LYS A 104 -7.25 -5.81 -18.57
N TYR A 105 -7.53 -6.58 -17.52
CA TYR A 105 -8.84 -6.54 -16.84
C TYR A 105 -9.09 -5.20 -16.12
N LEU A 106 -8.06 -4.57 -15.54
CA LEU A 106 -8.20 -3.23 -14.95
C LEU A 106 -8.47 -2.15 -16.01
N SER A 107 -7.77 -2.22 -17.16
CA SER A 107 -7.95 -1.27 -18.26
C SER A 107 -9.36 -1.36 -18.85
N ASP A 108 -9.83 -2.57 -19.14
CA ASP A 108 -11.14 -2.77 -19.78
C ASP A 108 -12.28 -2.36 -18.84
N ASN A 109 -12.19 -2.68 -17.54
CA ASN A 109 -13.18 -2.27 -16.55
C ASN A 109 -13.16 -0.76 -16.28
N HIS A 110 -11.97 -0.13 -16.24
CA HIS A 110 -11.86 1.31 -16.03
C HIS A 110 -12.50 2.10 -17.18
N ILE A 111 -12.30 1.65 -18.43
CA ILE A 111 -12.93 2.25 -19.61
C ILE A 111 -14.45 2.10 -19.54
N LEU A 112 -14.95 0.89 -19.23
CA LEU A 112 -16.39 0.63 -19.13
C LEU A 112 -17.05 1.48 -18.02
N VAL A 113 -16.44 1.52 -16.84
CA VAL A 113 -16.96 2.29 -15.70
C VAL A 113 -16.93 3.79 -16.02
N SER A 114 -15.84 4.31 -16.59
CA SER A 114 -15.76 5.70 -17.01
C SER A 114 -16.84 6.06 -18.03
N ALA A 115 -17.06 5.21 -19.04
CA ALA A 115 -18.11 5.40 -20.04
C ALA A 115 -19.52 5.41 -19.43
N LEU A 116 -19.82 4.50 -18.51
CA LEU A 116 -21.11 4.44 -17.82
C LEU A 116 -21.37 5.69 -16.96
N VAL A 117 -20.35 6.19 -16.27
CA VAL A 117 -20.46 7.42 -15.46
C VAL A 117 -20.74 8.62 -16.36
N ILE A 118 -20.01 8.78 -17.47
CA ILE A 118 -20.24 9.87 -18.41
C ILE A 118 -21.65 9.79 -19.00
N ALA A 119 -22.09 8.61 -19.44
CA ALA A 119 -23.44 8.41 -19.98
C ALA A 119 -24.53 8.79 -18.95
N SER A 120 -24.37 8.36 -17.70
CA SER A 120 -25.28 8.70 -16.60
C SER A 120 -25.38 10.22 -16.38
N ILE A 121 -24.25 10.92 -16.34
CA ILE A 121 -24.21 12.38 -16.16
C ILE A 121 -24.95 13.09 -17.29
N VAL A 122 -24.72 12.68 -18.55
CA VAL A 122 -25.42 13.27 -19.70
C VAL A 122 -26.93 13.02 -19.62
N ILE A 123 -27.35 11.81 -19.25
CA ILE A 123 -28.77 11.48 -19.09
C ILE A 123 -29.41 12.35 -17.99
N LEU A 124 -28.75 12.49 -16.84
CA LEU A 124 -29.27 13.29 -15.73
C LEU A 124 -29.36 14.78 -16.06
N THR A 125 -28.40 15.34 -16.79
CA THR A 125 -28.45 16.74 -17.23
C THR A 125 -29.59 16.99 -18.23
N VAL A 126 -29.80 16.06 -19.17
CA VAL A 126 -30.91 16.14 -20.15
C VAL A 126 -32.25 16.00 -19.46
N LEU A 127 -32.43 15.00 -18.59
CA LEU A 127 -33.67 14.82 -17.83
C LEU A 127 -33.96 16.02 -16.93
N GLY A 128 -32.93 16.57 -16.27
CA GLY A 128 -33.04 17.78 -15.47
C GLY A 128 -33.52 18.99 -16.29
N ALA A 129 -32.97 19.19 -17.49
CA ALA A 129 -33.39 20.26 -18.39
C ALA A 129 -34.85 20.08 -18.88
N ILE A 130 -35.25 18.85 -19.20
CA ILE A 130 -36.63 18.53 -19.60
C ILE A 130 -37.60 18.81 -18.45
N ILE A 131 -37.29 18.31 -17.24
CA ILE A 131 -38.13 18.53 -16.05
C ILE A 131 -38.23 20.02 -15.76
N TRP A 132 -37.11 20.76 -15.80
CA TRP A 132 -37.11 22.21 -15.61
C TRP A 132 -37.98 22.94 -16.64
N PHE A 133 -37.89 22.55 -17.92
CA PHE A 133 -38.70 23.14 -18.99
C PHE A 133 -40.20 22.84 -18.81
N LEU A 134 -40.54 21.60 -18.46
CA LEU A 134 -41.93 21.20 -18.17
C LEU A 134 -42.48 21.92 -16.94
N TYR A 135 -41.68 22.03 -15.87
CA TYR A 135 -42.04 22.78 -14.67
C TYR A 135 -42.26 24.26 -14.99
N LYS A 136 -41.33 24.89 -15.72
CA LYS A 136 -41.46 26.29 -16.15
C LYS A 136 -42.70 26.52 -17.00
N LYS A 137 -42.98 25.63 -17.96
CA LYS A 137 -44.21 25.68 -18.79
C LYS A 137 -45.48 25.55 -17.95
N HIS A 138 -45.46 24.75 -16.88
CA HIS A 138 -46.59 24.57 -15.98
C HIS A 138 -46.74 25.73 -14.98
N SER A 139 -45.65 26.41 -14.61
CA SER A 139 -45.67 27.67 -13.85
C SER A 139 -46.18 28.83 -14.68
N ASP A 140 -45.77 28.95 -15.95
CA ASP A 140 -46.24 30.01 -16.86
C ASP A 140 -47.73 29.83 -17.23
N SER A 141 -48.26 28.60 -17.18
CA SER A 141 -49.69 28.31 -17.41
C SER A 141 -50.59 28.63 -16.21
N ARG A 142 -50.04 29.08 -15.06
CA ARG A 142 -50.81 29.47 -13.87
C ARG A 142 -50.42 30.87 -13.37
N PHE A 143 -50.34 31.87 -14.23
CA PHE A 143 -50.46 33.26 -13.77
C PHE A 143 -50.82 34.24 -14.90
N THR A 144 -52.10 34.39 -15.16
CA THR A 144 -52.64 35.57 -15.87
C THR A 144 -53.74 36.18 -15.03
N THR A 145 -53.42 37.21 -14.23
CA THR A 145 -54.28 38.38 -13.86
C THR A 145 -53.44 39.35 -13.00
N VAL A 146 -52.92 40.47 -13.54
CA VAL A 146 -53.50 41.84 -13.63
C VAL A 146 -53.21 42.73 -12.39
N PHE A 147 -52.40 43.79 -12.63
CA PHE A 147 -52.29 45.13 -11.96
C PHE A 147 -51.80 45.20 -10.48
N SER A 148 -50.99 46.15 -9.98
CA SER A 148 -50.23 47.30 -10.52
C SER A 148 -49.40 47.95 -9.40
N THR A 149 -48.32 48.68 -9.77
CA THR A 149 -47.69 49.89 -9.13
C THR A 149 -47.09 49.74 -7.70
N ALA A 150 -45.92 50.26 -7.30
CA ALA A 150 -44.99 51.31 -7.76
C ALA A 150 -43.68 51.25 -6.88
N PRO A 151 -42.60 52.03 -7.15
CA PRO A 151 -41.19 51.68 -6.86
C PRO A 151 -40.42 52.46 -5.75
N GLN A 152 -39.27 51.88 -5.37
CA GLN A 152 -37.97 52.37 -4.81
C GLN A 152 -37.85 53.25 -3.53
N SER A 153 -36.95 52.84 -2.62
CA SER A 153 -36.04 53.72 -1.85
C SER A 153 -34.80 52.92 -1.35
N PRO A 154 -33.59 53.52 -1.29
CA PRO A 154 -32.31 52.83 -1.10
C PRO A 154 -31.92 52.72 0.38
N TYR A 155 -31.56 51.53 0.86
CA TYR A 155 -31.03 51.34 2.22
C TYR A 155 -29.50 51.32 2.20
N ASN A 156 -28.93 52.17 3.05
CA ASN A 156 -27.51 52.46 3.21
C ASN A 156 -26.81 51.38 4.08
N GLU A 157 -25.59 51.04 3.69
CA GLU A 157 -24.73 50.02 4.29
C GLU A 157 -23.92 50.62 5.46
N ASP A 158 -24.41 50.54 6.71
CA ASP A 158 -23.61 50.91 7.89
C ASP A 158 -23.12 49.64 8.61
N CYS A 159 -21.87 49.26 8.34
CA CYS A 159 -21.08 48.35 9.18
C CYS A 159 -19.93 49.14 9.81
N VAL A 160 -20.08 49.43 11.10
CA VAL A 160 -19.03 49.99 11.97
C VAL A 160 -17.93 48.95 12.19
N LEU A 161 -16.68 49.30 11.87
CA LEU A 161 -15.49 48.56 12.31
C LEU A 161 -14.57 49.48 13.12
N VAL A 162 -14.10 48.91 14.22
CA VAL A 162 -13.42 49.54 15.36
C VAL A 162 -11.99 49.97 14.98
N VAL A 163 -11.57 51.10 15.58
CA VAL A 163 -10.23 51.70 15.52
C VAL A 163 -9.14 50.67 15.82
N GLY A 164 -8.23 50.46 14.87
CA GLY A 164 -6.91 49.85 15.11
C GLY A 164 -5.89 50.97 15.27
N GLU A 165 -5.48 51.27 16.50
CA GLU A 165 -4.34 52.14 16.77
C GLU A 165 -3.08 51.29 16.83
N GLU A 166 -2.12 51.68 16.02
CA GLU A 166 -0.81 51.09 15.78
C GLU A 166 0.17 51.42 16.92
N ASN A 167 0.78 50.40 17.53
CA ASN A 167 1.98 50.58 18.33
C ASN A 167 2.92 49.36 18.27
N GLU A 168 3.96 49.55 17.47
CA GLU A 168 5.16 48.74 17.33
C GLU A 168 6.07 48.86 18.57
N TYR A 169 6.56 47.75 19.13
CA TYR A 169 7.89 47.73 19.76
C TYR A 169 8.49 46.31 19.79
N PRO A 170 9.78 46.16 19.44
CA PRO A 170 10.44 44.88 19.30
C PRO A 170 10.93 44.25 20.61
N VAL A 171 10.99 42.92 20.53
CA VAL A 171 11.49 41.90 21.46
C VAL A 171 12.91 42.17 21.99
N GLN A 172 13.15 41.89 23.27
CA GLN A 172 14.41 41.29 23.75
C GLN A 172 14.16 40.33 24.92
N PHE A 173 14.80 39.16 24.83
CA PHE A 173 14.87 38.08 25.81
C PHE A 173 16.05 38.29 26.78
N GLU A 174 15.87 37.87 28.03
CA GLU A 174 16.87 37.08 28.77
C GLU A 174 16.27 35.71 29.11
#